data_AF-A0A6G3XBL4-F1
#
_entry.id   AF-A0A6G3XBL4-F1
#
_cell.length_a   1.000
_cell.length_b   1.000
_cell.length_c   1.000
_cell.angle_alpha   90.00
_cell.angle_beta   90.00
_cell.angle_gamma   90.00
#
_symmetry.space_group_name_H-M   'P 1'
#
loop_
_entity.id
_entity.type
_entity.pdbx_description
1 polymer ?
#
loop_
_entity_poly.entity_id
_entity_poly.type
_entity_poly.pdbx_seq_one_letter_code
_entity_poly.pdbx_strand_id
1 'polypeptide(L)'
;RWANRHTGKLDVYTRGRTFVHVDIEPTQLGKIFAPDLGIASDAKAALELFVEVARELKAAGELKDRSAWAASTQERRATLQRRTHFDNVPLKPQRVYEEMNRAFGPETRYVTTIGLSQIAGAQMLHVYKPRHWINCGQAGP
;
A
#
# COMPACT_ATOMS: atom_id res chain seq x y z
N ARG A 1 9.97 7.33 -0.50
CA ARG A 1 10.90 6.70 -1.49
C ARG A 1 10.16 5.81 -2.52
N TRP A 2 10.74 5.64 -3.71
CA TRP A 2 10.21 4.79 -4.81
C TRP A 2 11.04 3.50 -4.98
N ALA A 3 10.62 2.40 -4.36
CA ALA A 3 11.41 1.16 -4.36
C ALA A 3 11.36 0.42 -5.72
N ASN A 4 12.48 -0.19 -6.15
CA ASN A 4 12.54 -0.93 -7.42
C ASN A 4 11.47 -2.04 -7.55
N ARG A 5 11.27 -2.85 -6.49
CA ARG A 5 10.22 -3.90 -6.48
C ARG A 5 8.78 -3.35 -6.45
N HIS A 6 8.61 -2.04 -6.26
CA HIS A 6 7.32 -1.36 -6.36
C HIS A 6 7.13 -0.72 -7.74
N THR A 7 8.16 -0.06 -8.26
CA THR A 7 8.06 0.68 -9.52
C THR A 7 8.15 -0.20 -10.75
N GLY A 8 8.99 -1.25 -10.71
CA GLY A 8 9.37 -1.96 -11.93
C GLY A 8 10.04 -1.02 -12.94
N LYS A 9 9.65 -1.12 -14.22
CA LYS A 9 10.16 -0.25 -15.29
C LYS A 9 9.64 1.18 -15.14
N LEU A 10 10.54 2.14 -14.97
CA LEU A 10 10.18 3.53 -14.67
C LEU A 10 9.38 4.20 -15.80
N ASP A 11 9.71 3.96 -17.06
CA ASP A 11 8.99 4.52 -18.21
C ASP A 11 7.52 4.05 -18.28
N VAL A 12 7.24 2.83 -17.78
CA VAL A 12 5.89 2.30 -17.64
C VAL A 12 5.25 2.85 -16.37
N TYR A 13 6.00 2.97 -15.28
CA TYR A 13 5.53 3.47 -14.00
C TYR A 13 5.18 4.97 -14.02
N THR A 14 5.85 5.79 -14.82
CA THR A 14 5.61 7.25 -14.84
C THR A 14 4.71 7.70 -15.98
N ARG A 15 4.42 6.84 -16.96
CA ARG A 15 3.65 7.20 -18.16
C ARG A 15 2.29 7.80 -17.84
N GLY A 16 2.07 9.04 -18.30
CA GLY A 16 0.79 9.74 -18.23
C GLY A 16 0.30 10.03 -16.81
N ARG A 17 1.22 10.21 -15.85
CA ARG A 17 0.90 10.43 -14.44
C ARG A 17 1.68 11.61 -13.87
N THR A 18 1.03 12.33 -12.96
CA THR A 18 1.64 13.38 -12.13
C THR A 18 2.01 12.80 -10.77
N PHE A 19 3.20 13.11 -10.27
CA PHE A 19 3.77 12.62 -9.03
C PHE A 19 4.01 13.76 -8.04
N VAL A 20 3.40 13.63 -6.87
CA VAL A 20 3.72 14.42 -5.67
C VAL A 20 4.44 13.51 -4.69
N HIS A 21 5.59 13.94 -4.19
CA HIS A 21 6.40 13.16 -3.24
C HIS A 21 6.68 14.00 -1.99
N VAL A 22 6.11 13.58 -0.86
CA VAL A 22 6.45 14.08 0.48
C VAL A 22 7.40 13.11 1.14
N ASP A 23 8.59 13.56 1.53
CA ASP A 23 9.59 12.74 2.23
C ASP A 23 10.30 13.59 3.28
N ILE A 24 10.57 13.03 4.46
CA ILE A 24 11.26 13.77 5.53
C ILE A 24 12.74 13.97 5.21
N GLU A 25 13.31 13.09 4.38
CA GLU A 25 14.71 13.12 3.97
C GLU A 25 14.82 13.77 2.58
N PRO A 26 15.35 15.01 2.47
CA PRO A 26 15.41 15.74 1.21
C PRO A 26 16.14 14.98 0.11
N THR A 27 17.16 14.18 0.47
CA THR A 27 17.94 13.40 -0.51
C THR A 27 17.16 12.22 -1.12
N GLN A 28 15.95 11.91 -0.63
CA GLN A 28 15.06 10.93 -1.27
C GLN A 28 14.24 11.54 -2.40
N LEU A 29 14.03 12.86 -2.41
CA LEU A 29 13.28 13.55 -3.45
C LEU A 29 14.12 13.55 -4.74
N GLY A 30 13.56 13.07 -5.83
CA GLY A 30 14.27 12.98 -7.11
C GLY A 30 15.29 11.84 -7.22
N LYS A 31 15.53 11.07 -6.14
CA LYS A 31 16.57 10.02 -6.11
C LYS A 31 16.40 8.92 -7.16
N ILE A 32 15.15 8.56 -7.48
CA ILE A 32 14.84 7.47 -8.41
C ILE A 32 14.28 8.03 -9.72
N PHE A 33 13.39 9.02 -9.63
CA PHE A 33 12.95 9.87 -10.73
C PHE A 33 12.47 11.19 -10.13
N ALA A 34 12.48 12.26 -10.93
CA ALA A 34 12.02 13.58 -10.50
C ALA A 34 10.47 13.58 -10.36
N PRO A 35 9.92 13.91 -9.17
CA PRO A 35 8.48 14.15 -9.04
C PRO A 35 8.13 15.53 -9.63
N ASP A 36 6.87 15.71 -10.04
CA ASP A 36 6.35 17.02 -10.47
C ASP A 36 6.30 18.02 -9.29
N LEU A 37 6.13 17.52 -8.07
CA LEU A 37 6.23 18.29 -6.84
C LEU A 37 6.91 17.48 -5.74
N GLY A 38 8.02 18.01 -5.19
CA GLY A 38 8.71 17.45 -4.03
C GLY A 38 8.53 18.34 -2.79
N ILE A 39 8.16 17.75 -1.65
CA ILE A 39 7.99 18.44 -0.37
C ILE A 39 8.86 17.75 0.67
N ALA A 40 9.85 18.46 1.21
CA ALA A 40 10.67 17.98 2.32
C ALA A 40 9.94 18.23 3.64
N SER A 41 9.32 17.20 4.22
CA SER A 41 8.55 17.34 5.46
C SER A 41 8.31 16.01 6.17
N ASP A 42 8.11 16.07 7.48
CA ASP A 42 7.51 14.97 8.22
C ASP A 42 6.09 14.67 7.70
N ALA A 43 5.76 13.40 7.56
CA ALA A 43 4.50 12.98 6.96
C ALA A 43 3.27 13.40 7.80
N LYS A 44 3.40 13.44 9.15
CA LYS A 44 2.30 13.86 10.01
C LYS A 44 2.07 15.37 9.87
N ALA A 45 3.13 16.17 9.96
CA ALA A 45 3.04 17.62 9.79
C ALA A 45 2.44 18.02 8.43
N ALA A 46 2.87 17.37 7.35
CA ALA A 46 2.30 17.61 6.02
C ALA A 46 0.81 17.21 5.94
N LEU A 47 0.42 16.06 6.51
CA LEU A 47 -0.97 15.60 6.50
C LEU A 47 -1.90 16.50 7.31
N GLU A 48 -1.44 17.08 8.41
CA GLU A 48 -2.23 18.04 9.20
C GLU A 48 -2.66 19.24 8.34
N LEU A 49 -1.71 19.83 7.60
CA LEU A 49 -2.00 20.93 6.67
C LEU A 49 -2.89 20.49 5.49
N PHE A 50 -2.65 19.30 4.93
CA PHE A 50 -3.49 18.80 3.83
C PHE A 50 -4.94 18.60 4.27
N VAL A 51 -5.17 18.13 5.50
CA VAL A 51 -6.51 17.96 6.06
C VAL A 51 -7.19 19.31 6.29
N GLU A 52 -6.46 20.30 6.79
CA GLU A 52 -6.95 21.67 6.96
C GLU A 52 -7.42 22.27 5.63
N VAL A 53 -6.55 22.31 4.63
CA VAL A 53 -6.88 22.83 3.29
C VAL A 53 -8.02 22.02 2.64
N ALA A 54 -8.05 20.69 2.79
CA ALA A 54 -9.14 19.88 2.26
C ALA A 54 -10.50 20.22 2.90
N ARG A 55 -10.52 20.60 4.19
CA ARG A 55 -11.75 21.06 4.86
C ARG A 55 -12.21 22.41 4.35
N GLU A 56 -11.28 23.34 4.12
CA GLU A 56 -11.57 24.65 3.52
C GLU A 56 -12.16 24.50 2.11
N LEU A 57 -11.50 23.71 1.25
CA LEU A 57 -12.00 23.41 -0.10
C LEU A 57 -13.38 22.75 -0.06
N LYS A 58 -13.63 21.88 0.93
CA LYS A 58 -14.96 21.27 1.10
C LYS A 58 -16.00 22.31 1.50
N ALA A 59 -15.67 23.21 2.44
CA ALA A 59 -16.56 24.27 2.88
C ALA A 59 -16.87 25.27 1.76
N ALA A 60 -15.89 25.54 0.88
CA ALA A 60 -16.04 26.38 -0.31
C ALA A 60 -16.76 25.67 -1.48
N GLY A 61 -17.03 24.35 -1.41
CA GLY A 61 -17.62 23.59 -2.51
C GLY A 61 -16.66 23.29 -3.67
N GLU A 62 -15.34 23.47 -3.47
CA GLU A 62 -14.30 23.29 -4.48
C GLU A 62 -13.67 21.89 -4.45
N LEU A 63 -13.94 21.10 -3.38
CA LEU A 63 -13.42 19.75 -3.27
C LEU A 63 -14.07 18.83 -4.30
N LYS A 64 -13.27 18.39 -5.29
CA LYS A 64 -13.72 17.55 -6.40
C LYS A 64 -14.31 16.23 -5.93
N ASP A 65 -15.44 15.84 -6.50
CA ASP A 65 -15.98 14.49 -6.32
C ASP A 65 -15.11 13.46 -7.06
N ARG A 66 -14.83 12.34 -6.37
CA ARG A 66 -14.06 11.20 -6.88
C ARG A 66 -14.79 9.88 -6.66
N SER A 67 -16.08 9.93 -6.33
CA SER A 67 -16.94 8.78 -6.04
C SER A 67 -16.89 7.69 -7.13
N ALA A 68 -17.00 8.09 -8.40
CA ALA A 68 -16.94 7.16 -9.54
C ALA A 68 -15.59 6.41 -9.62
N TRP A 69 -14.49 7.13 -9.43
CA TRP A 69 -13.17 6.50 -9.39
C TRP A 69 -13.04 5.54 -8.21
N ALA A 70 -13.47 5.97 -7.02
CA ALA A 70 -13.46 5.14 -5.81
C ALA A 70 -14.27 3.85 -6.01
N ALA A 71 -15.48 3.94 -6.56
CA ALA A 71 -16.30 2.76 -6.89
C ALA A 71 -15.57 1.79 -7.84
N SER A 72 -14.93 2.30 -8.90
CA SER A 72 -14.16 1.45 -9.82
C SER A 72 -13.00 0.71 -9.12
N THR A 73 -12.37 1.33 -8.12
CA THR A 73 -11.29 0.69 -7.34
C THR A 73 -11.82 -0.40 -6.42
N GLN A 74 -13.00 -0.20 -5.82
CA GLN A 74 -13.68 -1.20 -5.00
C GLN A 74 -14.11 -2.40 -5.83
N GLU A 75 -14.62 -2.19 -7.04
CA GLU A 75 -14.97 -3.26 -7.98
C GLU A 75 -13.75 -4.11 -8.34
N ARG A 76 -12.62 -3.47 -8.72
CA ARG A 76 -11.37 -4.19 -8.99
C ARG A 76 -10.88 -4.96 -7.78
N ARG A 77 -10.99 -4.37 -6.58
CA ARG A 77 -10.68 -5.07 -5.33
C ARG A 77 -11.58 -6.29 -5.14
N ALA A 78 -12.86 -6.23 -5.48
CA ALA A 78 -13.78 -7.36 -5.30
C ALA A 78 -13.57 -8.49 -6.33
N THR A 79 -13.18 -8.15 -7.56
CA THR A 79 -13.17 -9.08 -8.71
C THR A 79 -11.80 -9.69 -9.01
N LEU A 80 -10.71 -8.95 -8.81
CA LEU A 80 -9.35 -9.42 -9.12
C LEU A 80 -8.72 -10.19 -7.95
N GLN A 81 -9.47 -11.16 -7.43
CA GLN A 81 -9.09 -11.97 -6.27
C GLN A 81 -8.20 -13.16 -6.65
N ARG A 82 -7.40 -13.62 -5.69
CA ARG A 82 -6.66 -14.89 -5.80
C ARG A 82 -7.39 -15.97 -5.02
N ARG A 83 -7.53 -17.17 -5.61
CA ARG A 83 -8.12 -18.30 -4.91
C ARG A 83 -7.26 -18.69 -3.70
N THR A 84 -7.90 -18.85 -2.54
CA THR A 84 -7.28 -19.33 -1.30
C THR A 84 -7.88 -20.65 -0.81
N HIS A 85 -9.14 -20.92 -1.16
CA HIS A 85 -9.84 -22.13 -0.73
C HIS A 85 -9.48 -23.33 -1.61
N PHE A 86 -8.67 -24.22 -1.05
CA PHE A 86 -8.23 -25.47 -1.67
C PHE A 86 -8.34 -26.62 -0.67
N ASP A 87 -8.84 -27.78 -1.12
CA ASP A 87 -8.98 -29.01 -0.32
C ASP A 87 -7.92 -30.07 -0.66
N ASN A 88 -6.84 -29.64 -1.32
CA ASN A 88 -5.75 -30.52 -1.73
C ASN A 88 -5.01 -31.13 -0.53
N VAL A 89 -4.58 -32.38 -0.70
CA VAL A 89 -3.62 -33.07 0.16
C VAL A 89 -2.44 -33.52 -0.72
N PRO A 90 -1.19 -33.05 -0.48
CA PRO A 90 -0.77 -32.15 0.60
C PRO A 90 -1.31 -30.71 0.44
N LEU A 91 -1.39 -30.01 1.59
CA LEU A 91 -2.00 -28.70 1.71
C LEU A 91 -1.34 -27.66 0.80
N LYS A 92 -2.15 -26.90 0.07
CA LYS A 92 -1.67 -25.72 -0.68
C LYS A 92 -1.46 -24.54 0.27
N PRO A 93 -0.36 -23.77 0.16
CA PRO A 93 -0.01 -22.72 1.12
C PRO A 93 -1.05 -21.60 1.21
N GLN A 94 -1.79 -21.33 0.13
CA GLN A 94 -2.83 -20.31 0.11
C GLN A 94 -3.95 -20.60 1.12
N ARG A 95 -4.25 -21.88 1.36
CA ARG A 95 -5.24 -22.31 2.34
C ARG A 95 -4.83 -21.95 3.76
N VAL A 96 -3.53 -21.97 4.07
CA VAL A 96 -3.00 -21.59 5.39
C VAL A 96 -3.38 -20.14 5.72
N TYR A 97 -3.17 -19.20 4.79
CA TYR A 97 -3.45 -17.78 5.05
C TYR A 97 -4.95 -17.49 5.15
N GLU A 98 -5.79 -18.24 4.44
CA GLU A 98 -7.24 -18.17 4.62
C GLU A 98 -7.64 -18.55 6.04
N GLU A 99 -7.16 -19.69 6.54
CA GLU A 99 -7.48 -20.15 7.89
C GLU A 99 -6.90 -19.21 8.96
N MET A 100 -5.71 -18.63 8.73
CA MET A 100 -5.15 -17.61 9.62
C MET A 100 -6.07 -16.39 9.74
N ASN A 101 -6.60 -15.87 8.63
CA ASN A 101 -7.54 -14.75 8.66
C ASN A 101 -8.86 -15.09 9.39
N ARG A 102 -9.28 -16.35 9.40
CA ARG A 102 -10.48 -16.80 10.12
C ARG A 102 -10.21 -16.98 11.62
N ALA A 103 -9.05 -17.54 11.96
CA ALA A 103 -8.68 -17.88 13.32
C ALA A 103 -8.27 -16.65 14.14
N PHE A 104 -7.68 -15.65 13.49
CA PHE A 104 -7.06 -14.52 14.14
C PHE A 104 -7.84 -13.22 13.95
N GLY A 105 -8.10 -12.52 15.06
CA GLY A 105 -8.82 -11.24 15.06
C GLY A 105 -7.98 -10.05 14.57
N PRO A 106 -8.58 -8.85 14.47
CA PRO A 106 -7.93 -7.66 13.89
C PRO A 106 -6.73 -7.12 14.67
N GLU A 107 -6.54 -7.56 15.91
CA GLU A 107 -5.39 -7.21 16.77
C GLU A 107 -4.12 -8.00 16.48
N THR A 108 -4.19 -8.96 15.55
CA THR A 108 -3.09 -9.87 15.26
C THR A 108 -1.89 -9.13 14.68
N ARG A 109 -0.70 -9.54 15.10
CA ARG A 109 0.59 -9.02 14.62
C ARG A 109 1.35 -10.13 13.92
N TYR A 110 1.57 -9.95 12.62
CA TYR A 110 2.37 -10.86 11.82
C TYR A 110 3.83 -10.42 11.79
N VAL A 111 4.73 -11.37 11.99
CA VAL A 111 6.17 -11.19 11.89
C VAL A 111 6.70 -12.15 10.82
N THR A 112 7.41 -11.63 9.83
CA THR A 112 7.94 -12.43 8.71
C THR A 112 9.18 -11.78 8.10
N THR A 113 9.83 -12.50 7.18
CA THR A 113 11.13 -12.11 6.59
C THR A 113 11.02 -12.10 5.06
N ILE A 114 11.40 -13.19 4.38
CA ILE A 114 11.45 -13.29 2.91
C ILE A 114 10.94 -14.65 2.43
N GLY A 115 10.79 -14.80 1.12
CA GLY A 115 10.50 -16.05 0.45
C GLY A 115 9.05 -16.17 0.02
N LEU A 116 8.72 -17.32 -0.58
CA LEU A 116 7.36 -17.58 -1.09
C LEU A 116 6.31 -17.49 0.02
N SER A 117 6.68 -17.87 1.25
CA SER A 117 5.83 -17.75 2.44
C SER A 117 5.47 -16.28 2.75
N GLN A 118 6.46 -15.38 2.74
CA GLN A 118 6.22 -13.96 2.97
C GLN A 118 5.48 -13.31 1.80
N ILE A 119 5.83 -13.67 0.56
CA ILE A 119 5.21 -13.13 -0.65
C ILE A 119 3.72 -13.51 -0.69
N ALA A 120 3.38 -14.77 -0.42
CA ALA A 120 1.99 -15.22 -0.37
C ALA A 120 1.25 -14.63 0.83
N GLY A 121 1.88 -14.62 2.01
CA GLY A 121 1.32 -14.01 3.21
C GLY A 121 0.96 -12.53 3.03
N ALA A 122 1.87 -11.73 2.44
CA ALA A 122 1.62 -10.30 2.20
C ALA A 122 0.49 -10.03 1.20
N GLN A 123 0.16 -10.99 0.33
CA GLN A 123 -0.91 -10.86 -0.66
C GLN A 123 -2.27 -11.35 -0.14
N MET A 124 -2.31 -12.12 0.95
CA MET A 124 -3.50 -12.86 1.40
C MET A 124 -3.89 -12.58 2.84
N LEU A 125 -2.95 -12.24 3.73
CA LEU A 125 -3.25 -11.87 5.12
C LEU A 125 -3.78 -10.44 5.20
N HIS A 126 -4.68 -10.20 6.15
CA HIS A 126 -5.23 -8.88 6.41
C HIS A 126 -4.64 -8.26 7.68
N VAL A 127 -4.29 -6.98 7.60
CA VAL A 127 -3.74 -6.19 8.72
C VAL A 127 -4.53 -4.90 8.85
N TYR A 128 -4.94 -4.58 10.07
CA TYR A 128 -5.85 -3.47 10.36
C TYR A 128 -5.21 -2.31 11.12
N LYS A 129 -3.93 -2.44 11.51
CA LYS A 129 -3.20 -1.43 12.31
C LYS A 129 -1.77 -1.22 11.82
N PRO A 130 -1.21 0.00 11.98
CA PRO A 130 0.22 0.20 11.78
C PRO A 130 1.02 -0.65 12.77
N ARG A 131 2.23 -1.09 12.39
CA ARG A 131 3.11 -1.95 13.22
C ARG A 131 2.53 -3.35 13.52
N HIS A 132 1.54 -3.80 12.77
CA HIS A 132 1.02 -5.18 12.84
C HIS A 132 1.50 -6.07 11.68
N TRP A 133 2.26 -5.49 10.75
CA TRP A 133 3.07 -6.20 9.78
C TRP A 133 4.54 -5.86 10.04
N ILE A 134 5.25 -6.74 10.76
CA ILE A 134 6.67 -6.56 11.08
C ILE A 134 7.48 -7.37 10.08
N ASN A 135 8.18 -6.65 9.18
CA ASN A 135 8.93 -7.26 8.09
C ASN A 135 10.18 -6.42 7.76
N CYS A 136 11.31 -7.08 7.50
CA CYS A 136 12.58 -6.50 7.07
C CYS A 136 12.69 -6.35 5.52
N GLY A 137 11.66 -5.77 4.89
CA GLY A 137 11.43 -5.86 3.44
C GLY A 137 12.47 -5.23 2.50
N GLN A 138 13.46 -4.48 2.99
CA GLN A 138 14.54 -3.91 2.16
C GLN A 138 15.76 -4.83 2.06
N ALA A 139 16.21 -5.41 3.18
CA ALA A 139 17.36 -6.31 3.20
C ALA A 139 16.94 -7.76 2.93
N GLY A 140 15.93 -8.24 3.67
CA GLY A 140 15.43 -9.62 3.56
C GLY A 140 16.53 -10.68 3.61
N PRO A 141 17.19 -10.89 4.77
CA PRO A 141 18.21 -11.93 4.92
C PRO A 141 17.66 -13.34 4.65
#